data_AF-A0A371S310-F1
#
_entry.id   AF-A0A371S310-F1
#
_cell.length_a   1.000
_cell.length_b   1.000
_cell.length_c   1.000
_cell.angle_alpha   90.00
_cell.angle_beta   90.00
_cell.angle_gamma   90.00
#
_symmetry.space_group_name_H-M   'P 1'
#
loop_
_entity.id
_entity.type
_entity.pdbx_description
1 polymer ?
#
loop_
_entity_poly.entity_id
_entity_poly.type
_entity_poly.pdbx_seq_one_letter_code
_entity_poly.pdbx_strand_id
1 'polypeptide(L)' 'MKEIISGLSLLFLIQGVGGLINHLTNGGKSWFLVNYVDAFQGFEIILNIVFIIVGGVIGLASRKKDDSTKSEN' A
#
# COMPACT_ATOMS: atom_id res chain seq x y z
N MET A 1 6.00 -12.37 -13.18
CA MET A 1 5.13 -11.18 -13.15
C MET A 1 4.17 -11.17 -11.97
N LYS A 2 3.43 -12.26 -11.68
CA LYS A 2 2.54 -12.36 -10.50
C LYS A 2 3.24 -12.06 -9.17
N GLU A 3 4.43 -12.61 -8.95
CA GLU A 3 5.25 -12.36 -7.75
C GLU A 3 5.58 -10.87 -7.55
N ILE A 4 5.91 -10.17 -8.64
CA ILE A 4 6.24 -8.73 -8.61
C ILE A 4 5.00 -7.91 -8.24
N ILE A 5 3.84 -8.26 -8.79
CA ILE A 5 2.55 -7.60 -8.49
C ILE A 5 2.13 -7.86 -7.03
N SER A 6 2.34 -9.07 -6.54
CA SER A 6 2.11 -9.45 -5.14
C SER A 6 3.03 -8.65 -4.21
N GLY A 7 4.33 -8.59 -4.53
CA GLY A 7 5.30 -7.79 -3.80
C GLY A 7 4.97 -6.29 -3.79
N LEU A 8 4.57 -5.73 -4.95
CA LEU A 8 4.13 -4.33 -5.04
C LEU A 8 2.87 -4.07 -4.22
N SER A 9 1.88 -4.95 -4.26
CA SER A 9 0.66 -4.81 -3.44
C SER A 9 0.99 -4.83 -1.95
N LEU A 10 1.89 -5.73 -1.53
CA LEU A 10 2.36 -5.79 -0.14
C LEU A 10 3.12 -4.52 0.24
N LEU A 11 3.99 -4.02 -0.64
CA LEU A 11 4.74 -2.78 -0.42
C LEU A 11 3.81 -1.57 -0.28
N PHE A 12 2.76 -1.47 -1.11
CA PHE A 12 1.76 -0.40 -1.00
C PHE A 12 0.99 -0.47 0.33
N LEU A 13 0.63 -1.68 0.78
CA LEU A 13 -0.02 -1.88 2.08
C LEU A 13 0.90 -1.52 3.25
N ILE A 14 2.16 -1.97 3.23
CA ILE A 14 3.16 -1.64 4.26
C ILE A 14 3.44 -0.14 4.27
N GLN A 15 3.52 0.49 3.10
CA GLN A 15 3.70 1.94 2.98
C GLN A 15 2.53 2.71 3.59
N GLY A 16 1.29 2.35 3.27
CA GLY A 16 0.12 3.06 3.80
C GLY A 16 -0.14 2.79 5.29
N VAL A 17 -0.07 1.53 5.73
CA VAL A 17 -0.28 1.19 7.15
C VAL A 17 0.87 1.69 8.00
N GLY A 18 2.11 1.47 7.57
CA GLY A 18 3.29 1.91 8.30
C GLY A 18 3.41 3.43 8.36
N GLY A 19 3.07 4.14 7.27
CA GLY A 19 3.05 5.59 7.24
C GLY A 19 1.98 6.16 8.16
N LEU A 20 0.82 5.51 8.27
CA LEU A 20 -0.24 5.89 9.21
C LEU A 20 0.20 5.71 10.66
N ILE A 21 0.80 4.56 11.00
CA ILE A 21 1.33 4.30 12.35
C ILE A 21 2.44 5.30 12.70
N ASN A 22 3.34 5.59 11.75
CA ASN A 22 4.41 6.54 11.97
C ASN A 22 3.88 7.95 12.28
N HIS A 23 2.88 8.40 11.52
CA HIS A 23 2.25 9.69 11.74
C HIS A 23 1.49 9.74 13.08
N LEU A 24 0.76 8.67 13.43
CA LEU A 24 0.06 8.56 14.72
C LEU A 24 1.01 8.46 15.92
N THR A 25 2.22 7.94 15.73
CA THR A 25 3.25 7.81 16.79
C THR A 25 4.14 9.06 16.86
N ASN A 26 3.77 10.14 16.17
CA ASN A 26 4.54 11.38 16.09
C ASN A 26 5.99 11.14 15.58
N GLY A 27 6.19 10.04 14.85
CA GLY A 27 7.48 9.61 14.32
C GLY A 27 7.95 10.54 13.21
N GLY A 28 9.18 11.04 13.32
CA GLY A 28 9.81 11.95 12.35
C GLY A 28 9.99 11.34 10.95
N LYS A 29 10.90 11.91 10.14
CA LYS A 29 11.23 11.47 8.77
C LYS A 29 11.55 9.97 8.67
N SER A 30 10.50 9.16 8.52
CA SER A 30 10.59 7.71 8.34
C SER A 30 10.69 7.34 6.85
N TRP A 31 11.02 6.09 6.56
CA TRP A 31 11.17 5.49 5.21
C TRP A 31 9.89 5.60 4.34
N PHE A 32 8.81 6.20 4.84
CA PHE A 32 7.57 6.39 4.09
C PHE A 32 7.72 7.56 3.13
N LEU A 33 7.36 7.32 1.87
CA LEU A 33 7.50 8.29 0.78
C LEU A 33 6.76 9.60 1.06
N VAL A 34 5.64 9.49 1.79
CA VAL A 34 4.81 10.60 2.28
C VAL A 34 5.57 11.61 3.14
N ASN A 35 6.65 11.20 3.80
CA ASN A 35 7.41 12.03 4.73
C ASN A 35 8.62 12.74 4.05
N TYR A 36 8.93 12.37 2.81
CA TYR A 36 10.03 12.95 2.03
C TYR A 36 9.58 14.07 1.10
N VAL A 37 8.28 14.19 0.84
CA VAL A 37 7.73 15.19 -0.08
C VAL A 37 7.02 16.26 0.74
N ASP A 38 7.60 17.46 0.76
CA ASP A 38 7.08 18.62 1.50
C ASP A 38 5.64 18.99 1.11
N ALA A 39 5.26 18.77 -0.16
CA ALA A 39 3.89 19.01 -0.64
C ALA A 39 2.83 18.10 0.02
N PHE A 40 3.25 17.08 0.76
CA PHE A 40 2.38 16.14 1.45
C PHE A 40 2.28 16.38 2.95
N GLN A 41 3.02 17.35 3.53
CA GLN A 41 2.85 17.75 4.93
C GLN A 41 1.40 18.17 5.19
N GLY A 42 0.73 17.50 6.13
CA GLY A 42 -0.68 17.70 6.44
C GLY A 42 -1.68 16.86 5.62
N PHE A 43 -1.24 16.26 4.51
CA PHE A 43 -2.03 15.28 3.72
C PHE A 43 -1.58 13.83 3.96
N GLU A 44 -0.67 13.61 4.91
CA GLU A 44 -0.02 12.33 5.17
C GLU A 44 -1.03 11.21 5.42
N ILE A 45 -2.05 11.46 6.25
CA ILE A 45 -3.13 10.51 6.54
C ILE A 45 -3.93 10.17 5.27
N ILE A 46 -4.25 11.18 4.44
CA ILE A 46 -5.04 10.99 3.22
C ILE A 46 -4.25 10.11 2.24
N LEU A 47 -2.96 10.38 2.05
CA LEU A 47 -2.10 9.59 1.18
C LEU A 47 -1.93 8.16 1.71
N ASN A 48 -1.74 7.98 3.02
CA ASN A 48 -1.68 6.65 3.63
C ASN A 48 -2.94 5.83 3.35
N ILE A 49 -4.12 6.46 3.47
CA ILE A 49 -5.41 5.83 3.14
C ILE A 49 -5.47 5.47 1.64
N VAL A 50 -5.04 6.37 0.76
CA VAL A 50 -4.98 6.10 -0.68
C VAL A 50 -4.05 4.91 -0.97
N PHE A 51 -2.87 4.86 -0.36
CA PHE A 51 -1.93 3.74 -0.48
C PHE A 51 -2.54 2.42 0.00
N ILE A 52 -3.28 2.42 1.11
CA ILE A 52 -4.01 1.24 1.62
C ILE A 52 -5.08 0.80 0.63
N ILE A 53 -5.89 1.72 0.12
CA ILE A 53 -6.98 1.42 -0.82
C ILE A 53 -6.40 0.86 -2.12
N VAL A 54 -5.39 1.52 -2.69
CA VAL A 54 -4.74 1.08 -3.94
C VAL A 54 -4.06 -0.28 -3.74
N GLY A 55 -3.30 -0.45 -2.66
CA GLY A 55 -2.65 -1.72 -2.32
C GLY A 55 -3.65 -2.85 -2.12
N GLY A 56 -4.74 -2.58 -1.41
CA GLY A 56 -5.83 -3.53 -1.18
C GLY A 56 -6.59 -3.90 -2.45
N VAL A 57 -6.95 -2.92 -3.29
CA VAL A 57 -7.63 -3.17 -4.58
C VAL A 57 -6.75 -4.00 -5.51
N ILE A 58 -5.47 -3.68 -5.62
CA ILE A 58 -4.52 -4.47 -6.44
C ILE A 58 -4.38 -5.88 -5.87
N GLY A 59 -4.27 -6.03 -4.55
CA GLY A 59 -4.16 -7.33 -3.89
C GLY A 59 -5.39 -8.21 -4.11
N LEU A 60 -6.59 -7.64 -3.96
CA LEU A 60 -7.86 -8.32 -4.23
C LEU A 60 -8.01 -8.68 -5.71
N ALA A 61 -7.67 -7.77 -6.62
CA ALA A 61 -7.69 -8.02 -8.06
C ALA A 61 -6.68 -9.11 -8.47
N SER A 62 -5.54 -9.20 -7.78
CA SER A 62 -4.55 -10.25 -7.99
C SER A 62 -5.05 -11.61 -7.51
N ARG A 63 -5.69 -11.69 -6.33
CA ARG A 63 -6.30 -12.95 -5.84
C ARG A 63 -7.43 -13.44 -6.75
N LYS A 64 -8.26 -12.54 -7.28
CA LYS A 64 -9.35 -12.89 -8.22
C LYS A 64 -8.85 -13.52 -9.52
N LYS A 65 -7.63 -13.18 -9.96
CA LYS A 65 -6.99 -13.79 -11.14
C LYS A 65 -6.40 -15.18 -10.87
N ASP A 66 -6.20 -15.57 -9.61
CA ASP A 66 -5.70 -16.90 -9.25
C ASP A 66 -6.84 -17.91 -9.16
N ASP A 67 -8.00 -17.49 -8.64
CA ASP A 67 -9.17 -18.35 -8.45
C ASP A 67 -9.79 -18.80 -9.79
N SER A 68 -9.79 -17.92 -10.80
CA SER A 68 -10.41 -18.18 -12.10
C SER A 68 -9.62 -19.14 -13.00
N THR A 69 -8.40 -19.54 -12.63
CA THR A 69 -7.61 -20.55 -13.38
C THR A 69 -7.70 -21.93 -12.74
N LYS A 70 -8.27 -22.06 -11.53
CA LYS A 70 -8.37 -23.35 -10.83
C LYS A 70 -9.70 -24.08 -11.07
N SER A 71 -10.66 -23.47 -11.76
CA SER A 71 -11.96 -24.08 -12.11
C SER A 71 -11.99 -24.70 -13.51
N GLU A 72 -10.83 -25.01 -14.09
CA GLU A 72 -10.72 -25.71 -15.38
C GLU A 72 -9.49 -26.64 -15.35
N ASN A 73 -9.52 -27.65 -14.48
CA ASN A 73 -8.74 -28.90 -14.59
C ASN A 73 -9.42 -29.99 -13.77
#